data_AF-F6XUK8-F1
#
_entry.id   AF-F6XUK8-F1
#
_cell.length_a   1.000
_cell.length_b   1.000
_cell.length_c   1.000
_cell.angle_alpha   90.00
_cell.angle_beta   90.00
_cell.angle_gamma   90.00
#
_symmetry.space_group_name_H-M   'P 1'
#
loop_
_entity.id
_entity.type
_entity.pdbx_description
1 polymer ?
#
loop_
_entity_poly.entity_id
_entity_poly.type
_entity_poly.pdbx_seq_one_letter_code
_entity_poly.pdbx_strand_id
1 'polypeptide(L)'
;MFEQLKERHILRKREWKTEKEELLRQAAVAADSKKILLDLKKVLEGLRIELKEEERKRKEGSEIHQEEKRGWDEERTNLLDLIHELEKSSQRKPTNPQPSNPSEVDSLKRRLEVSDRDLNFMKKMNSEIEDENSKLKKEFESERIKLIKKHDDEEKKWSALKQQLLEKIQYLEEINMTPFPLHGSHVTSSCSDDRRHQTSLETTKPEVSMESKRIPAVLTTDKTASANLTTETCNYEQFHNTVDAALKQIEKISEDLDNINIEPTSPRANDVTSPEVETRNTSSLSSDLVAHPTMPRLADDIPQQAANF
;
A
#
# COMPACT_ATOMS: atom_id res chain seq x y z
N MET A 1 -46.61 -20.41 46.21
CA MET A 1 -45.90 -21.32 45.28
C MET A 1 -45.95 -20.82 43.83
N PHE A 2 -47.12 -20.40 43.32
CA PHE A 2 -47.25 -19.86 41.94
C PHE A 2 -46.44 -18.58 41.69
N GLU A 3 -46.47 -17.60 42.60
CA GLU A 3 -45.73 -16.34 42.40
C GLU A 3 -44.21 -16.52 42.40
N GLN A 4 -43.67 -17.37 43.27
CA GLN A 4 -42.24 -17.72 43.24
C GLN A 4 -41.82 -18.39 41.93
N LEU A 5 -42.71 -19.17 41.31
CA LEU A 5 -42.44 -19.80 40.02
C LEU A 5 -42.48 -18.77 38.88
N LYS A 6 -43.41 -17.82 38.94
CA LYS A 6 -43.53 -16.71 37.98
C LYS A 6 -42.32 -15.78 38.05
N GLU A 7 -41.89 -15.39 39.25
CA GLU A 7 -40.67 -14.60 39.46
C GLU A 7 -39.43 -15.32 38.91
N ARG A 8 -39.28 -16.61 39.21
CA ARG A 8 -38.17 -17.42 38.69
C ARG A 8 -38.20 -17.54 37.17
N HIS A 9 -39.38 -17.61 36.56
CA HIS A 9 -39.54 -17.62 35.11
C HIS A 9 -39.16 -16.28 34.47
N ILE A 10 -39.59 -15.15 35.08
CA ILE A 10 -39.25 -13.80 34.60
C ILE A 10 -37.73 -13.57 34.70
N LEU A 11 -37.11 -13.97 35.81
CA LEU A 11 -35.66 -13.86 36.00
C LEU A 11 -34.91 -14.69 34.96
N ARG A 12 -35.27 -15.96 34.79
CA ARG A 12 -34.63 -16.83 33.77
C ARG A 12 -34.83 -16.31 32.35
N LYS A 13 -35.98 -15.72 32.04
CA LYS A 13 -36.24 -15.09 30.73
C LYS A 13 -35.36 -13.86 30.51
N ARG A 14 -35.09 -13.08 31.56
CA ARG A 14 -34.19 -11.93 31.52
C ARG A 14 -32.74 -12.37 31.32
N GLU A 15 -32.28 -13.34 32.12
CA GLU A 15 -30.94 -13.94 32.03
C GLU A 15 -30.69 -14.52 30.64
N TRP A 16 -31.65 -15.28 30.10
CA TRP A 16 -31.56 -15.81 28.75
C TRP A 16 -31.48 -14.71 27.68
N LYS A 17 -32.23 -13.61 27.84
CA LYS A 17 -32.18 -12.49 26.90
C LYS A 17 -30.81 -11.80 26.93
N THR A 18 -30.25 -11.57 28.12
CA THR A 18 -28.92 -10.98 28.26
C THR A 18 -27.82 -11.88 27.73
N GLU A 19 -27.88 -13.19 27.99
CA GLU A 19 -26.93 -14.16 27.47
C GLU A 19 -27.01 -14.24 25.93
N LYS A 20 -28.22 -14.24 25.37
CA LYS A 20 -28.43 -14.19 23.92
C LYS A 20 -27.83 -12.93 23.29
N GLU A 21 -28.04 -11.76 23.88
CA GLU A 21 -27.48 -10.49 23.37
C GLU A 21 -25.95 -10.48 23.43
N GLU A 22 -25.36 -11.01 24.49
CA GLU A 22 -23.90 -11.13 24.62
C GLU A 22 -23.31 -12.11 23.59
N LEU A 23 -23.95 -13.26 23.37
CA LEU A 23 -23.52 -14.22 22.33
C LEU A 23 -23.61 -13.62 20.92
N LEU A 24 -24.67 -12.85 20.62
CA LEU A 24 -24.80 -12.14 19.34
C LEU A 24 -23.69 -11.10 19.14
N ARG A 25 -23.32 -10.37 20.20
CA ARG A 25 -22.22 -9.42 20.17
C ARG A 25 -20.89 -10.11 19.90
N GLN A 26 -20.62 -11.23 20.55
CA GLN A 26 -19.40 -12.02 20.34
C GLN A 26 -19.34 -12.59 18.90
N ALA A 27 -20.46 -13.10 18.38
CA ALA A 27 -20.54 -13.60 17.00
C ALA A 27 -20.27 -12.49 15.96
N ALA A 28 -20.77 -11.27 16.19
CA ALA A 28 -20.50 -10.11 15.33
C ALA A 28 -19.01 -9.74 15.33
N VAL A 29 -18.36 -9.69 16.50
CA VAL A 29 -16.91 -9.43 16.62
C VAL A 29 -16.08 -10.50 15.91
N ALA A 30 -16.49 -11.76 15.98
CA ALA A 30 -15.84 -12.86 15.27
C ALA A 30 -15.97 -12.74 13.74
N ALA A 31 -17.15 -12.33 13.24
CA ALA A 31 -17.37 -12.09 11.82
C ALA A 31 -16.53 -10.93 11.28
N ASP A 32 -16.44 -9.82 12.01
CA ASP A 32 -15.57 -8.69 11.65
C ASP A 32 -14.09 -9.09 11.66
N SER A 33 -13.67 -9.89 12.66
CA SER A 33 -12.31 -10.43 12.74
C SER A 33 -11.98 -11.31 11.53
N LYS A 34 -12.91 -12.18 11.09
CA LYS A 34 -12.75 -12.98 9.87
C LYS A 34 -12.56 -12.10 8.63
N LYS A 35 -13.36 -11.05 8.49
CA LYS A 35 -13.27 -10.11 7.37
C LYS A 35 -11.89 -9.43 7.32
N ILE A 36 -11.42 -8.91 8.46
CA ILE A 36 -10.09 -8.27 8.57
C ILE A 36 -8.98 -9.24 8.19
N LEU A 37 -9.06 -10.50 8.64
CA LEU A 37 -8.07 -11.54 8.30
C LEU A 37 -8.03 -11.84 6.80
N LEU A 38 -9.18 -11.91 6.14
CA LEU A 38 -9.25 -12.11 4.69
C LEU A 38 -8.69 -10.92 3.91
N ASP A 39 -8.95 -9.69 4.36
CA ASP A 39 -8.39 -8.50 3.74
C ASP A 39 -6.86 -8.44 3.94
N LEU A 40 -6.36 -8.79 5.12
CA LEU A 40 -4.92 -8.91 5.38
C LEU A 40 -4.27 -10.00 4.51
N LYS A 41 -4.93 -11.15 4.32
CA LYS A 41 -4.47 -12.21 3.41
C LYS A 41 -4.27 -11.68 1.98
N LYS A 42 -5.24 -10.92 1.46
CA LYS A 42 -5.14 -10.32 0.11
C LYS A 42 -3.97 -9.34 0.00
N VAL A 43 -3.78 -8.48 1.01
CA VAL A 43 -2.66 -7.52 1.03
C VAL A 43 -1.32 -8.25 1.05
N LEU A 44 -1.17 -9.27 1.90
CA LEU A 44 0.06 -10.05 2.00
C LEU A 44 0.37 -10.82 0.70
N GLU A 45 -0.64 -11.39 0.05
CA GLU A 45 -0.43 -12.06 -1.25
C GLU A 45 -0.03 -11.06 -2.34
N GLY A 46 -0.64 -9.86 -2.35
CA GLY A 46 -0.23 -8.77 -3.26
C GLY A 46 1.23 -8.37 -3.05
N LEU A 47 1.63 -8.10 -1.81
CA LEU A 47 3.01 -7.76 -1.46
C LEU A 47 4.00 -8.87 -1.83
N ARG A 48 3.61 -10.14 -1.68
CA ARG A 48 4.43 -11.29 -2.09
C ARG A 48 4.69 -11.30 -3.59
N ILE A 49 3.67 -11.05 -4.40
CA ILE A 49 3.78 -11.01 -5.87
C ILE A 49 4.67 -9.85 -6.29
N GLU A 50 4.42 -8.65 -5.75
CA GLU A 50 5.23 -7.46 -6.04
C GLU A 50 6.70 -7.65 -5.68
N LEU A 51 6.97 -8.26 -4.52
CA LEU A 51 8.34 -8.53 -4.08
C LEU A 51 9.08 -9.47 -5.04
N LYS A 52 8.43 -10.55 -5.49
CA LYS A 52 9.02 -11.47 -6.48
C LYS A 52 9.32 -10.78 -7.80
N GLU A 53 8.42 -9.90 -8.25
CA GLU A 53 8.61 -9.14 -9.47
C GLU A 53 9.75 -8.13 -9.35
N GLU A 54 9.87 -7.45 -8.20
CA GLU A 54 10.97 -6.53 -7.93
C GLU A 54 12.33 -7.24 -7.83
N GLU A 55 12.37 -8.43 -7.22
CA GLU A 55 13.57 -9.28 -7.19
C GLU A 55 13.98 -9.72 -8.60
N ARG A 56 13.01 -10.10 -9.43
CA ARG A 56 13.25 -10.45 -10.85
C ARG A 56 13.85 -9.26 -11.60
N LYS A 57 13.28 -8.06 -11.47
CA LYS A 57 13.79 -6.84 -12.09
C LYS A 57 15.19 -6.49 -11.61
N ARG A 58 15.47 -6.60 -10.31
CA ARG A 58 16.81 -6.36 -9.75
C ARG A 58 17.84 -7.34 -10.33
N LYS A 59 17.47 -8.61 -10.45
CA LYS A 59 18.34 -9.64 -11.03
C LYS A 59 18.62 -9.37 -12.51
N GLU A 60 17.57 -9.11 -13.29
CA GLU A 60 17.65 -8.75 -14.71
C GLU A 60 18.54 -7.50 -14.91
N GLY A 61 18.34 -6.45 -14.13
CA GLY A 61 19.19 -5.26 -14.17
C GLY A 61 20.65 -5.53 -13.80
N SER A 62 20.91 -6.43 -12.84
CA SER A 62 22.27 -6.84 -12.49
C SER A 62 22.95 -7.63 -13.61
N GLU A 63 22.20 -8.50 -14.32
CA GLU A 63 22.70 -9.28 -15.45
C GLU A 63 23.06 -8.36 -16.63
N ILE A 64 22.18 -7.40 -16.96
CA ILE A 64 22.44 -6.37 -17.99
C ILE A 64 23.69 -5.57 -17.64
N HIS A 65 23.79 -5.06 -16.41
CA HIS A 65 24.95 -4.29 -15.97
C HIS A 65 26.26 -5.10 -16.07
N GLN A 66 26.24 -6.39 -15.70
CA GLN A 66 27.41 -7.25 -15.80
C GLN A 66 27.81 -7.47 -17.27
N GLU A 67 26.84 -7.62 -18.16
CA GLU A 67 27.11 -7.80 -19.59
C GLU A 67 27.66 -6.53 -20.23
N GLU A 68 27.07 -5.37 -19.93
CA GLU A 68 27.61 -4.07 -20.37
C GLU A 68 29.04 -3.89 -19.87
N LYS A 69 29.29 -4.16 -18.59
CA LYS A 69 30.64 -4.07 -18.01
C LYS A 69 31.63 -4.97 -18.76
N ARG A 70 31.23 -6.19 -19.11
CA ARG A 70 32.05 -7.11 -19.92
C ARG A 70 32.38 -6.50 -21.28
N GLY A 71 31.39 -5.95 -21.98
CA GLY A 71 31.58 -5.28 -23.27
C GLY A 71 32.51 -4.05 -23.16
N TRP A 72 32.37 -3.25 -22.11
CA TRP A 72 33.28 -2.13 -21.82
C TRP A 72 34.71 -2.58 -21.55
N ASP A 73 34.90 -3.64 -20.77
CA ASP A 73 36.23 -4.18 -20.47
C ASP A 73 36.90 -4.76 -21.72
N GLU A 74 36.14 -5.44 -22.60
CA GLU A 74 36.63 -5.96 -23.88
C GLU A 74 37.07 -4.83 -24.82
N GLU A 75 36.22 -3.81 -25.02
CA GLU A 75 36.56 -2.65 -25.85
C GLU A 75 37.79 -1.92 -25.30
N ARG A 76 37.86 -1.76 -23.98
CA ARG A 76 39.03 -1.17 -23.32
C ARG A 76 40.30 -1.97 -23.58
N THR A 77 40.26 -3.30 -23.53
CA THR A 77 41.43 -4.14 -23.86
C THR A 77 41.82 -4.02 -25.33
N ASN A 78 40.85 -4.03 -26.25
CA ASN A 78 41.11 -3.88 -27.68
C ASN A 78 41.78 -2.53 -28.00
N LEU A 79 41.31 -1.45 -27.37
CA LEU A 79 41.92 -0.12 -27.51
C LEU A 79 43.34 -0.07 -26.95
N LEU A 80 43.60 -0.70 -25.80
CA LEU A 80 44.95 -0.78 -25.22
C LEU A 80 45.92 -1.55 -26.12
N ASP A 81 45.47 -2.68 -26.68
CA ASP A 81 46.28 -3.48 -27.61
C ASP A 81 46.58 -2.70 -28.90
N LEU A 82 45.58 -1.99 -29.44
CA LEU A 82 45.76 -1.12 -30.60
C LEU A 82 46.76 0.02 -30.31
N ILE A 83 46.67 0.66 -29.15
CA ILE A 83 47.63 1.68 -28.71
C ILE A 83 49.04 1.09 -28.65
N HIS A 84 49.20 -0.08 -28.03
CA HIS A 84 50.51 -0.73 -27.90
C HIS A 84 51.08 -1.14 -29.27
N GLU A 85 50.25 -1.61 -30.20
CA GLU A 85 50.68 -1.90 -31.57
C GLU A 85 51.11 -0.63 -32.32
N LEU A 86 50.36 0.46 -32.19
CA LEU A 86 50.71 1.75 -32.77
C LEU A 86 52.01 2.31 -32.17
N GLU A 87 52.19 2.23 -30.85
CA GLU A 87 53.42 2.64 -30.17
C GLU A 87 54.63 1.81 -30.63
N LYS A 88 54.47 0.49 -30.73
CA LYS A 88 55.51 -0.42 -31.25
C LYS A 88 55.84 -0.13 -32.71
N SER A 89 54.85 0.23 -33.53
CA SER A 89 55.06 0.63 -34.91
C SER A 89 55.78 1.97 -35.02
N SER A 90 55.50 2.91 -34.10
CA SER A 90 56.15 4.23 -34.02
C SER A 90 57.61 4.16 -33.54
N GLN A 91 57.95 3.21 -32.65
CA GLN A 91 59.32 2.99 -32.18
C GLN A 91 60.23 2.30 -33.21
N ARG A 92 59.67 1.60 -34.21
CA ARG A 92 60.44 1.17 -35.38
C ARG A 92 60.74 2.43 -36.19
N LYS A 93 61.93 3.00 -36.00
CA LYS A 93 62.43 4.21 -36.69
C LYS A 93 61.78 4.37 -38.07
N PRO A 94 61.07 5.48 -38.36
CA PRO A 94 60.70 5.77 -39.73
C PRO A 94 62.01 5.87 -40.50
N THR A 95 62.24 4.91 -41.39
CA THR A 95 63.27 5.03 -42.40
C THR A 95 62.73 6.10 -43.34
N ASN A 96 63.04 7.36 -43.02
CA ASN A 96 62.68 8.58 -43.72
C ASN A 96 61.27 9.17 -43.41
N PRO A 97 61.15 10.24 -42.60
CA PRO A 97 59.94 11.04 -42.54
C PRO A 97 60.04 12.15 -43.58
N GLN A 98 60.01 11.78 -44.86
CA GLN A 98 59.64 12.76 -45.89
C GLN A 98 58.12 12.62 -46.07
N PRO A 99 57.32 13.70 -45.95
CA PRO A 99 55.89 13.63 -46.20
C PRO A 99 55.70 13.31 -47.69
N SER A 100 55.56 12.03 -48.01
CA SER A 100 55.61 11.56 -49.40
C SER A 100 54.29 11.76 -50.13
N ASN A 101 53.19 12.05 -49.45
CA ASN A 101 51.89 12.25 -50.10
C ASN A 101 51.08 13.38 -49.44
N PRO A 102 50.97 14.58 -50.05
CA PRO A 102 50.01 15.61 -49.62
C PRO A 102 48.56 15.08 -49.54
N SER A 103 48.25 14.02 -50.31
CA SER A 103 46.97 13.31 -50.28
C SER A 103 46.63 12.64 -48.93
N GLU A 104 47.60 12.18 -48.14
CA GLU A 104 47.31 11.57 -46.83
C GLU A 104 46.98 12.63 -45.77
N VAL A 105 47.66 13.78 -45.84
CA VAL A 105 47.39 14.94 -44.98
C VAL A 105 45.97 15.46 -45.24
N ASP A 106 45.56 15.53 -46.51
CA ASP A 106 44.20 15.92 -46.88
C ASP A 106 43.15 14.90 -46.41
N SER A 107 43.48 13.61 -46.42
CA SER A 107 42.60 12.54 -45.91
C SER A 107 42.42 12.62 -44.39
N LEU A 108 43.50 12.83 -43.63
CA LEU A 108 43.46 13.03 -42.18
C LEU A 108 42.71 14.31 -41.81
N LYS A 109 42.92 15.39 -42.56
CA LYS A 109 42.18 16.64 -42.38
C LYS A 109 40.68 16.44 -42.59
N ARG A 110 40.28 15.72 -43.65
CA ARG A 110 38.87 15.39 -43.91
C ARG A 110 38.28 14.52 -42.80
N ARG A 111 39.02 13.52 -42.29
CA ARG A 111 38.58 12.71 -41.14
C ARG A 111 38.41 13.53 -39.88
N LEU A 112 39.33 14.46 -39.60
CA LEU A 112 39.23 15.37 -38.46
C LEU A 112 38.01 16.29 -38.59
N GLU A 113 37.74 16.83 -39.78
CA GLU A 113 36.54 17.63 -40.04
C GLU A 113 35.25 16.84 -39.85
N VAL A 114 35.20 15.57 -40.26
CA VAL A 114 34.05 14.69 -40.01
C VAL A 114 33.90 14.44 -38.50
N SER A 115 34.99 14.09 -37.81
CA SER A 115 34.97 13.88 -36.37
C SER A 115 34.54 15.13 -35.59
N ASP A 116 34.93 16.32 -36.04
CA ASP A 116 34.53 17.58 -35.41
C ASP A 116 33.03 17.87 -35.64
N ARG A 117 32.49 17.55 -36.82
CA ARG A 117 31.04 17.61 -37.07
C ARG A 117 30.26 16.65 -36.17
N ASP A 118 30.73 15.40 -36.05
CA ASP A 118 30.08 14.39 -35.22
C ASP A 118 30.12 14.78 -33.73
N LEU A 119 31.26 15.31 -33.27
CA LEU A 119 31.44 15.78 -31.90
C LEU A 119 30.56 16.99 -31.59
N ASN A 120 30.41 17.91 -32.54
CA ASN A 120 29.48 19.04 -32.40
C ASN A 120 28.01 18.60 -32.42
N PHE A 121 27.66 17.60 -33.23
CA PHE A 121 26.33 17.00 -33.22
C PHE A 121 26.01 16.33 -31.88
N MET A 122 26.93 15.50 -31.35
CA MET A 122 26.77 14.87 -30.04
C MET A 122 26.67 15.90 -28.91
N LYS A 123 27.49 16.96 -28.94
CA LYS A 123 27.38 18.06 -27.96
C LYS A 123 26.01 18.73 -28.00
N LYS A 124 25.47 18.97 -29.19
CA LYS A 124 24.13 19.56 -29.35
C LYS A 124 23.06 18.62 -28.80
N MET A 125 23.12 17.34 -29.15
CA MET A 125 22.18 16.32 -28.66
C MET A 125 22.24 16.19 -27.13
N ASN A 126 23.43 16.18 -26.54
CA ASN A 126 23.59 16.16 -25.08
C ASN A 126 22.98 17.41 -24.42
N SER A 127 23.19 18.59 -24.99
CA SER A 127 22.57 19.82 -24.49
C SER A 127 21.04 19.75 -24.51
N GLU A 128 20.45 19.16 -25.56
CA GLU A 128 19.00 18.98 -25.68
C GLU A 128 18.46 17.98 -24.64
N ILE A 129 19.18 16.87 -24.42
CA ILE A 129 18.86 15.89 -23.38
C ILE A 129 18.95 16.51 -21.97
N GLU A 130 19.95 17.36 -21.72
CA GLU A 130 20.09 18.08 -20.44
C GLU A 130 18.93 19.06 -20.20
N ASP A 131 18.50 19.78 -21.24
CA ASP A 131 17.36 20.70 -21.18
C ASP A 131 16.04 19.96 -20.94
N GLU A 132 15.82 18.83 -21.62
CA GLU A 132 14.63 18.00 -21.44
C GLU A 132 14.60 17.39 -20.03
N ASN A 133 15.72 16.86 -19.53
CA ASN A 133 15.83 16.37 -18.16
C ASN A 133 15.55 17.46 -17.13
N SER A 134 16.05 18.68 -17.36
CA SER A 134 15.78 19.84 -16.51
C SER A 134 14.28 20.19 -16.48
N LYS A 135 13.61 20.10 -17.64
CA LYS A 135 12.16 20.31 -17.75
C LYS A 135 11.36 19.23 -17.02
N LEU A 136 11.65 17.96 -17.27
CA LEU A 136 11.00 16.82 -16.61
C LEU A 136 11.16 16.88 -15.09
N LYS A 137 12.36 17.22 -14.61
CA LYS A 137 12.62 17.39 -13.17
C LYS A 137 11.78 18.51 -12.56
N LYS A 138 11.62 19.64 -13.25
CA LYS A 138 10.75 20.74 -12.80
C LYS A 138 9.27 20.34 -12.79
N GLU A 139 8.83 19.62 -13.81
CA GLU A 139 7.46 19.14 -13.92
C GLU A 139 7.13 18.15 -12.79
N PHE A 140 7.99 17.14 -12.58
CA PHE A 140 7.90 16.18 -11.49
C PHE A 140 7.85 16.88 -10.13
N GLU A 141 8.74 17.84 -9.87
CA GLU A 141 8.75 18.60 -8.61
C GLU A 141 7.45 19.39 -8.43
N SER A 142 6.93 19.98 -9.51
CA SER A 142 5.65 20.71 -9.46
C SER A 142 4.46 19.80 -9.15
N GLU A 143 4.45 18.59 -9.71
CA GLU A 143 3.40 17.60 -9.46
C GLU A 143 3.49 17.04 -8.04
N ARG A 144 4.71 16.74 -7.57
CA ARG A 144 4.97 16.35 -6.19
C ARG A 144 4.42 17.36 -5.19
N ILE A 145 4.71 18.66 -5.39
CA ILE A 145 4.20 19.74 -4.53
C ILE A 145 2.66 19.80 -4.57
N LYS A 146 2.05 19.67 -5.77
CA LYS A 146 0.58 19.66 -5.90
C LYS A 146 -0.04 18.48 -5.15
N LEU A 147 0.57 17.31 -5.21
CA LEU A 147 0.05 16.10 -4.57
C LEU A 147 0.14 16.21 -3.04
N ILE A 148 1.28 16.69 -2.51
CA ILE A 148 1.43 16.97 -1.08
C ILE A 148 0.37 17.96 -0.61
N LYS A 149 0.15 19.04 -1.35
CA LYS A 149 -0.87 20.03 -0.99
C LYS A 149 -2.28 19.42 -0.95
N LYS A 150 -2.64 18.56 -1.91
CA LYS A 150 -3.94 17.87 -1.91
C LYS A 150 -4.09 16.98 -0.68
N HIS A 151 -3.04 16.23 -0.33
CA HIS A 151 -3.02 15.40 0.88
C HIS A 151 -3.24 16.25 2.14
N ASP A 152 -2.52 17.36 2.29
CA ASP A 152 -2.67 18.27 3.44
C ASP A 152 -4.09 18.85 3.52
N ASP A 153 -4.71 19.17 2.38
CA ASP A 153 -6.08 19.68 2.33
C ASP A 153 -7.11 18.59 2.69
N GLU A 154 -6.87 17.34 2.30
CA GLU A 154 -7.71 16.19 2.70
C GLU A 154 -7.57 15.89 4.20
N GLU A 155 -6.35 15.90 4.73
CA GLU A 155 -6.10 15.72 6.16
C GLU A 155 -6.85 16.78 7.00
N LYS A 156 -6.83 18.05 6.57
CA LYS A 156 -7.61 19.11 7.20
C LYS A 156 -9.12 18.85 7.15
N LYS A 157 -9.65 18.38 6.01
CA LYS A 157 -11.08 18.04 5.88
C LYS A 157 -11.47 16.90 6.81
N TRP A 158 -10.66 15.84 6.87
CA TRP A 158 -10.89 14.71 7.78
C TRP A 158 -10.82 15.12 9.24
N SER A 159 -9.86 15.98 9.60
CA SER A 159 -9.74 16.55 10.94
C SER A 159 -10.98 17.37 11.32
N ALA A 160 -11.48 18.22 10.41
CA ALA A 160 -12.70 18.98 10.62
C ALA A 160 -13.94 18.09 10.78
N LEU A 161 -14.09 17.04 9.95
CA LEU A 161 -15.19 16.09 10.06
C LEU A 161 -15.15 15.32 11.39
N LYS A 162 -13.96 14.89 11.81
CA LYS A 162 -13.74 14.22 13.09
C LYS A 162 -14.15 15.14 14.25
N GLN A 163 -13.74 16.42 14.20
CA GLN A 163 -14.12 17.41 15.21
C GLN A 163 -15.63 17.60 15.28
N GLN A 164 -16.32 17.72 14.14
CA GLN A 164 -17.78 17.83 14.09
C GLN A 164 -18.48 16.59 14.67
N LEU A 165 -17.96 15.39 14.41
CA LEU A 165 -18.52 14.16 14.95
C LEU A 165 -18.37 14.12 16.48
N LEU A 166 -17.20 14.51 17.00
CA LEU A 166 -16.95 14.58 18.44
C LEU A 166 -17.86 15.59 19.13
N GLU A 167 -18.05 16.77 18.54
CA GLU A 167 -19.01 17.78 19.04
C GLU A 167 -20.43 17.24 19.07
N LYS A 168 -20.85 16.49 18.05
CA LYS A 168 -22.17 15.86 18.01
C LYS A 168 -22.34 14.77 19.07
N ILE A 169 -21.31 13.97 19.32
CA ILE A 169 -21.31 12.97 20.39
C ILE A 169 -21.47 13.67 21.74
N GLN A 170 -20.65 14.70 22.01
CA GLN A 170 -20.72 15.47 23.24
C GLN A 170 -22.11 16.11 23.44
N TYR A 171 -22.69 16.69 22.39
CA TYR A 171 -24.03 17.27 22.45
C TYR A 171 -25.11 16.24 22.82
N LEU A 172 -25.03 15.03 22.26
CA LEU A 172 -25.96 13.94 22.59
C LEU A 172 -25.78 13.46 24.03
N GLU A 173 -24.55 13.42 24.55
CA GLU A 173 -24.27 13.13 25.95
C GLU A 173 -24.86 14.20 26.88
N GLU A 174 -24.73 15.48 26.55
CA GLU A 174 -25.28 16.59 27.33
C GLU A 174 -26.81 16.56 27.41
N ILE A 175 -27.51 16.30 26.30
CA ILE A 175 -28.98 16.14 26.30
C ILE A 175 -29.39 14.95 27.16
N ASN A 176 -28.68 13.83 27.06
CA ASN A 176 -29.01 12.64 27.84
C ASN A 176 -28.75 12.82 29.34
N MET A 177 -27.90 13.80 29.72
CA MET A 177 -27.62 14.17 31.11
C MET A 177 -28.56 15.24 31.67
N THR A 178 -29.33 15.94 30.84
CA THR A 178 -30.43 16.80 31.34
C THR A 178 -31.64 15.93 31.71
N PRO A 179 -31.99 15.78 33.00
CA PRO A 179 -33.19 15.04 33.38
C PRO A 179 -34.37 15.85 32.87
N PHE A 180 -35.08 15.33 31.88
CA PHE A 180 -36.38 15.88 31.51
C PHE A 180 -37.21 16.00 32.80
N PRO A 181 -37.78 17.17 33.13
CA PRO A 181 -38.78 17.25 34.17
C PRO A 181 -39.98 16.45 33.67
N LEU A 182 -40.02 15.17 34.05
CA LEU A 182 -41.19 14.32 33.96
C LEU A 182 -42.25 14.93 34.87
N HIS A 183 -42.92 15.96 34.39
CA HIS A 183 -44.18 16.39 34.94
C HIS A 183 -45.20 15.28 34.69
N GLY A 184 -45.46 14.53 35.77
CA GLY A 184 -46.71 13.80 35.96
C GLY A 184 -46.74 12.39 35.40
N SER A 185 -46.14 11.44 36.12
CA SER A 185 -46.83 10.18 36.40
C SER A 185 -46.20 9.50 37.61
N HIS A 186 -46.92 9.55 38.73
CA HIS A 186 -46.65 8.73 39.89
C HIS A 186 -46.81 7.26 39.53
N VAL A 187 -45.70 6.57 39.28
CA VAL A 187 -45.62 5.12 39.49
C VAL A 187 -44.37 4.86 40.32
N THR A 188 -44.58 4.63 41.61
CA THR A 188 -43.57 4.23 42.57
C THR A 188 -43.02 2.85 42.20
N SER A 189 -41.84 2.81 41.59
CA SER A 189 -41.04 1.59 41.49
C SER A 189 -39.80 1.77 42.36
N SER A 190 -39.93 1.32 43.61
CA SER A 190 -38.83 1.14 44.55
C SER A 190 -37.84 0.15 43.93
N CYS A 191 -36.70 0.65 43.45
CA CYS A 191 -35.54 -0.15 43.08
C CYS A 191 -34.38 0.30 43.95
N SER A 192 -34.36 -0.22 45.18
CA SER A 192 -33.13 -0.32 45.96
C SER A 192 -32.23 -1.37 45.30
N ASP A 193 -30.93 -1.08 45.31
CA ASP A 193 -29.81 -1.92 44.87
C ASP A 193 -29.48 -1.90 43.37
N ASP A 194 -28.71 -0.87 42.98
CA ASP A 194 -27.61 -1.09 42.04
C ASP A 194 -26.44 -0.16 42.38
N ARG A 195 -25.65 -0.59 43.38
CA ARG A 195 -24.42 0.04 43.86
C ARG A 195 -23.24 -0.87 43.55
N ARG A 196 -23.00 -1.19 42.27
CA ARG A 196 -21.71 -1.72 41.81
C ARG A 196 -21.41 -1.14 40.43
N HIS A 197 -20.13 -0.82 40.21
CA HIS A 197 -19.57 -0.21 39.00
C HIS A 197 -19.61 1.33 38.95
N GLN A 198 -19.10 1.97 40.01
CA GLN A 198 -18.16 3.06 39.80
C GLN A 198 -16.82 2.42 39.43
N THR A 199 -16.48 2.40 38.14
CA THR A 199 -15.10 2.23 37.69
C THR A 199 -14.65 3.56 37.11
N SER A 200 -13.62 4.11 37.75
CA SER A 200 -12.90 5.33 37.38
C SER A 200 -12.73 5.49 35.88
N LEU A 201 -13.34 6.53 35.31
CA LEU A 201 -12.81 7.17 34.12
C LEU A 201 -11.65 8.05 34.58
N GLU A 202 -10.50 7.43 34.73
CA GLU A 202 -9.23 8.13 34.90
C GLU A 202 -8.85 8.70 33.53
N THR A 203 -9.14 9.98 33.35
CA THR A 203 -8.64 10.83 32.24
C THR A 203 -7.11 10.79 32.22
N THR A 204 -6.54 9.84 31.48
CA THR A 204 -5.16 9.88 31.05
C THR A 204 -5.11 10.62 29.73
N LYS A 205 -4.67 11.88 29.78
CA LYS A 205 -4.21 12.65 28.62
C LYS A 205 -3.17 11.81 27.85
N PRO A 206 -3.33 11.56 26.55
CA PRO A 206 -2.19 11.28 25.72
C PRO A 206 -1.64 12.63 25.24
N GLU A 207 -0.63 13.13 25.96
CA GLU A 207 0.29 14.14 25.42
C GLU A 207 1.15 13.42 24.36
N VAL A 208 0.60 13.29 23.15
CA VAL A 208 1.38 12.88 21.99
C VAL A 208 2.04 14.15 21.45
N SER A 209 3.24 14.40 21.95
CA SER A 209 4.22 15.24 21.28
C SER A 209 4.49 14.64 19.89
N MET A 210 3.83 15.19 18.87
CA MET A 210 4.20 14.97 17.47
C MET A 210 5.42 15.86 17.18
N GLU A 211 6.58 15.46 17.71
CA GLU A 211 7.87 15.99 17.30
C GLU A 211 8.10 15.57 15.83
N SER A 212 7.80 16.50 14.93
CA SER A 212 8.10 16.39 13.50
C SER A 212 9.62 16.34 13.34
N LYS A 213 10.19 15.13 13.29
CA LYS A 213 11.58 14.90 12.88
C LYS A 213 11.76 15.35 11.44
N ARG A 214 12.12 16.63 11.27
CA ARG A 214 12.83 17.10 10.08
C ARG A 214 14.13 16.30 9.98
N ILE A 215 14.21 15.46 8.96
CA ILE A 215 15.47 14.87 8.52
C ILE A 215 16.32 16.03 7.95
N PRO A 216 17.50 16.34 8.50
CA PRO A 216 18.40 17.26 7.83
C PRO A 216 19.03 16.53 6.64
N ALA A 217 18.79 17.06 5.44
CA ALA A 217 19.55 16.70 4.24
C ALA A 217 21.00 17.18 4.43
N VAL A 218 21.85 16.29 4.92
CA VAL A 218 23.30 16.46 4.87
C VAL A 218 23.79 15.86 3.56
N LEU A 219 24.12 16.73 2.61
CA LEU A 219 25.02 16.39 1.51
C LEU A 219 26.41 16.13 2.11
N THR A 220 26.81 14.86 2.12
CA THR A 220 28.23 14.49 2.13
C THR A 220 28.55 13.82 0.81
N THR A 221 29.18 14.57 -0.07
CA THR A 221 30.07 14.05 -1.09
C THR A 221 31.26 13.42 -0.37
N ASP A 222 31.48 12.11 -0.50
CA ASP A 222 32.73 11.57 -1.08
C ASP A 222 32.85 10.04 -0.96
N LYS A 223 33.24 9.47 -2.11
CA LYS A 223 34.10 8.30 -2.32
C LYS A 223 34.26 7.33 -1.15
N THR A 224 33.53 6.22 -1.18
CA THR A 224 34.06 4.88 -0.85
C THR A 224 33.07 3.79 -1.29
N ALA A 225 33.03 3.56 -2.60
CA ALA A 225 32.39 2.39 -3.18
C ALA A 225 33.46 1.29 -3.36
N SER A 226 33.45 0.27 -2.49
CA SER A 226 33.87 -1.12 -2.75
C SER A 226 34.19 -1.83 -1.43
N ALA A 227 33.18 -2.43 -0.77
CA ALA A 227 33.43 -3.52 0.20
C ALA A 227 32.19 -4.28 0.69
N ASN A 228 30.95 -3.77 0.57
CA ASN A 228 29.82 -4.32 1.36
C ASN A 228 28.65 -4.90 0.53
N LEU A 229 28.91 -5.70 -0.52
CA LEU A 229 27.82 -6.32 -1.30
C LEU A 229 27.44 -7.77 -0.90
N THR A 230 28.00 -8.33 0.16
CA THR A 230 27.78 -9.75 0.51
C THR A 230 26.93 -10.00 1.75
N THR A 231 26.31 -8.99 2.37
CA THR A 231 25.51 -9.18 3.61
C THR A 231 24.02 -8.87 3.49
N GLU A 232 23.53 -8.32 2.37
CA GLU A 232 22.11 -7.95 2.23
C GLU A 232 21.20 -9.07 1.70
N THR A 233 21.75 -10.18 1.19
CA THR A 233 20.95 -11.31 0.69
C THR A 233 20.22 -12.08 1.79
N CYS A 234 20.58 -11.91 3.06
CA CYS A 234 20.01 -12.65 4.20
C CYS A 234 18.62 -12.13 4.66
N ASN A 235 18.25 -10.88 4.33
CA ASN A 235 17.03 -10.28 4.87
C ASN A 235 15.76 -10.63 4.06
N TYR A 236 15.89 -10.83 2.75
CA TYR A 236 14.75 -11.09 1.86
C TYR A 236 14.18 -12.51 2.02
N GLU A 237 15.03 -13.51 2.15
CA GLU A 237 14.60 -14.89 2.40
C GLU A 237 13.89 -15.01 3.76
N GLN A 238 14.37 -14.28 4.77
CA GLN A 238 13.72 -14.17 6.07
C GLN A 238 12.34 -13.50 5.97
N PHE A 239 12.19 -12.48 5.13
CA PHE A 239 10.90 -11.85 4.87
C PHE A 239 9.91 -12.80 4.17
N HIS A 240 10.31 -13.51 3.12
CA HIS A 240 9.45 -14.50 2.43
C HIS A 240 8.97 -15.58 3.39
N ASN A 241 9.88 -16.13 4.20
CA ASN A 241 9.54 -17.13 5.21
C ASN A 241 8.55 -16.59 6.26
N THR A 242 8.69 -15.32 6.64
CA THR A 242 7.78 -14.66 7.59
C THR A 242 6.39 -14.43 6.99
N VAL A 243 6.32 -13.95 5.74
CA VAL A 243 5.06 -13.77 5.02
C VAL A 243 4.35 -15.09 4.79
N ASP A 244 5.08 -16.15 4.40
CA ASP A 244 4.51 -17.48 4.21
C ASP A 244 4.01 -18.10 5.53
N ALA A 245 4.72 -17.87 6.64
CA ALA A 245 4.26 -18.28 7.96
C ALA A 245 2.98 -17.54 8.37
N ALA A 246 2.93 -16.22 8.13
CA ALA A 246 1.75 -15.39 8.43
C ALA A 246 0.53 -15.81 7.59
N LEU A 247 0.70 -16.06 6.28
CA LEU A 247 -0.37 -16.53 5.41
C LEU A 247 -0.94 -17.88 5.88
N LYS A 248 -0.07 -18.83 6.26
CA LYS A 248 -0.49 -20.11 6.84
C LYS A 248 -1.26 -19.93 8.15
N GLN A 249 -0.81 -19.01 9.00
CA GLN A 249 -1.49 -18.73 10.27
C GLN A 249 -2.88 -18.12 10.05
N ILE A 250 -3.01 -17.19 9.11
CA ILE A 250 -4.30 -16.58 8.76
C ILE A 250 -5.27 -17.63 8.19
N GLU A 251 -4.77 -18.52 7.33
CA GLU A 251 -5.56 -19.61 6.77
C GLU A 251 -6.08 -20.56 7.87
N LYS A 252 -5.20 -20.96 8.79
CA LYS A 252 -5.57 -21.79 9.93
C LYS A 252 -6.65 -21.13 10.81
N ILE A 253 -6.47 -19.85 11.17
CA ILE A 253 -7.45 -19.12 11.99
C ILE A 253 -8.79 -18.98 11.25
N SER A 254 -8.76 -18.79 9.94
CA SER A 254 -9.98 -18.70 9.13
C SER A 254 -10.76 -20.01 9.11
N GLU A 255 -10.06 -21.16 9.01
CA GLU A 255 -10.64 -22.50 9.08
C GLU A 255 -11.21 -22.80 10.48
N ASP A 256 -10.49 -22.44 11.55
CA ASP A 256 -10.96 -22.58 12.92
C ASP A 256 -12.26 -21.77 13.17
N LEU A 257 -12.36 -20.56 12.62
CA LEU A 257 -13.57 -19.74 12.70
C LEU A 257 -14.76 -20.33 11.92
N ASP A 258 -14.51 -21.04 10.82
CA ASP A 258 -15.56 -21.73 10.07
C ASP A 258 -16.09 -22.97 10.80
N ASN A 259 -15.22 -23.68 11.52
CA ASN A 259 -15.61 -24.84 12.32
C ASN A 259 -16.46 -24.48 13.54
N ILE A 260 -16.28 -23.29 14.13
CA ILE A 260 -17.10 -22.81 15.26
C ILE A 260 -18.55 -22.55 14.85
N ASN A 261 -18.81 -22.26 13.58
CA ASN A 261 -20.16 -21.95 13.08
C ASN A 261 -20.96 -23.20 12.65
N ILE A 262 -20.37 -24.39 12.77
CA ILE A 262 -20.97 -25.68 12.40
C ILE A 262 -20.98 -26.62 13.61
N GLU A 263 -21.47 -26.17 14.76
CA GLU A 263 -21.86 -27.12 15.83
C GLU A 263 -23.29 -27.62 15.54
N PRO A 264 -23.50 -28.94 15.36
CA PRO A 264 -24.77 -29.47 14.89
C PRO A 264 -25.84 -29.27 15.96
N THR A 265 -26.88 -28.51 15.61
CA THR A 265 -28.12 -28.48 16.38
C THR A 265 -28.66 -29.92 16.43
N SER A 266 -28.46 -30.57 17.57
CA SER A 266 -28.96 -31.91 17.86
C SER A 266 -30.47 -31.99 17.56
N PRO A 267 -30.98 -33.02 16.86
CA PRO A 267 -32.40 -33.16 16.56
C PRO A 267 -33.11 -33.61 17.83
N ARG A 268 -33.59 -32.66 18.63
CA ARG A 268 -34.48 -32.98 19.74
C ARG A 268 -35.90 -33.12 19.20
N ALA A 269 -36.29 -34.36 18.99
CA ALA A 269 -37.66 -34.80 18.84
C ALA A 269 -38.55 -34.17 19.93
N ASN A 270 -39.73 -33.70 19.53
CA ASN A 270 -41.00 -34.00 20.20
C ASN A 270 -42.16 -33.47 19.34
N ASP A 271 -42.96 -34.44 18.87
CA ASP A 271 -44.37 -34.30 18.50
C ASP A 271 -45.12 -33.38 19.46
N VAL A 272 -45.85 -32.38 18.93
CA VAL A 272 -47.26 -32.13 19.28
C VAL A 272 -47.95 -31.48 18.08
N THR A 273 -49.05 -32.11 17.71
CA THR A 273 -50.05 -31.88 16.67
C THR A 273 -50.80 -30.53 16.77
N SER A 274 -50.87 -29.79 15.65
CA SER A 274 -51.95 -28.93 15.04
C SER A 274 -52.89 -28.04 15.90
N PRO A 275 -53.62 -27.02 15.34
CA PRO A 275 -53.85 -26.70 13.92
C PRO A 275 -53.72 -25.22 13.47
N GLU A 276 -53.41 -25.07 12.18
CA GLU A 276 -54.11 -24.30 11.13
C GLU A 276 -54.82 -22.97 11.49
N VAL A 277 -54.24 -21.85 11.05
CA VAL A 277 -55.00 -20.64 10.68
C VAL A 277 -54.38 -20.05 9.42
N GLU A 278 -55.11 -20.16 8.31
CA GLU A 278 -54.93 -19.38 7.09
C GLU A 278 -55.04 -17.88 7.38
N THR A 279 -54.18 -17.05 6.78
CA THR A 279 -54.62 -16.08 5.76
C THR A 279 -53.49 -15.17 5.26
N ARG A 280 -53.47 -15.08 3.93
CA ARG A 280 -53.20 -13.89 3.08
C ARG A 280 -51.76 -13.40 2.87
N ASN A 281 -51.30 -13.82 1.69
CA ASN A 281 -50.42 -13.12 0.76
C ASN A 281 -50.80 -11.64 0.54
N THR A 282 -49.78 -10.77 0.54
CA THR A 282 -49.67 -9.62 -0.38
C THR A 282 -48.21 -9.40 -0.77
N SER A 283 -47.90 -9.89 -1.97
CA SER A 283 -47.01 -9.36 -3.02
C SER A 283 -46.25 -8.04 -2.81
N SER A 284 -44.96 -8.14 -3.18
CA SER A 284 -44.24 -7.33 -4.19
C SER A 284 -43.66 -5.95 -3.86
N LEU A 285 -42.54 -5.70 -4.57
CA LEU A 285 -41.77 -4.46 -4.81
C LEU A 285 -40.59 -4.29 -3.84
N SER A 286 -39.34 -4.05 -4.26
CA SER A 286 -38.78 -3.79 -5.59
C SER A 286 -37.26 -3.91 -5.47
N SER A 287 -36.63 -4.55 -6.45
CA SER A 287 -35.19 -4.53 -6.66
C SER A 287 -34.78 -3.18 -7.26
N ASP A 288 -33.98 -2.39 -6.55
CA ASP A 288 -33.23 -1.29 -7.16
C ASP A 288 -31.74 -1.67 -7.23
N LEU A 289 -31.34 -1.98 -8.46
CA LEU A 289 -29.99 -2.12 -8.96
C LEU A 289 -29.26 -0.77 -8.81
N VAL A 290 -28.32 -0.70 -7.87
CA VAL A 290 -27.35 0.40 -7.83
C VAL A 290 -26.32 0.15 -8.94
N ALA A 291 -26.39 0.96 -10.00
CA ALA A 291 -25.40 0.99 -11.07
C ALA A 291 -24.05 1.46 -10.54
N HIS A 292 -23.00 0.67 -10.79
CA HIS A 292 -21.61 1.06 -10.54
C HIS A 292 -21.16 2.12 -11.57
N PRO A 293 -20.36 3.12 -11.18
CA PRO A 293 -19.77 4.05 -12.12
C PRO A 293 -18.70 3.32 -12.96
N THR A 294 -18.93 3.31 -14.27
CA THR A 294 -17.97 2.84 -15.27
C THR A 294 -16.82 3.84 -15.37
N MET A 295 -15.59 3.37 -15.15
CA MET A 295 -14.36 4.12 -15.35
C MET A 295 -14.21 4.53 -16.83
N PRO A 296 -13.74 5.77 -17.13
CA PRO A 296 -13.42 6.16 -18.49
C PRO A 296 -12.26 5.33 -19.03
N ARG A 297 -12.45 4.73 -20.21
CA ARG A 297 -11.37 4.11 -20.99
C ARG A 297 -10.38 5.20 -21.38
N LEU A 298 -9.12 5.03 -20.98
CA LEU A 298 -7.98 5.72 -21.57
C LEU A 298 -7.95 5.35 -23.06
N ALA A 299 -8.05 6.36 -23.92
CA ALA A 299 -7.79 6.23 -25.34
C ALA A 299 -6.27 6.15 -25.53
N ASP A 300 -5.79 5.03 -26.07
CA ASP A 300 -4.43 4.89 -26.58
C ASP A 300 -4.32 5.68 -27.89
N ASP A 301 -3.94 6.95 -27.80
CA ASP A 301 -3.46 7.71 -28.96
C ASP A 301 -2.00 7.31 -29.22
N ILE A 302 -1.82 6.32 -30.10
CA ILE A 302 -0.53 5.98 -30.70
C ILE A 302 -0.28 6.96 -31.87
N PRO A 303 0.78 7.79 -31.85
CA PRO A 303 1.15 8.56 -33.02
C PRO A 303 1.74 7.62 -34.07
N GLN A 304 1.07 7.51 -35.21
CA GLN A 304 1.65 6.90 -36.41
C GLN A 304 2.87 7.72 -36.86
N GLN A 305 3.99 7.01 -37.00
CA GLN A 305 5.19 7.46 -37.69
C GLN A 305 4.84 8.03 -39.07
N ALA A 306 5.15 9.29 -39.29
CA ALA A 306 5.38 9.82 -40.63
C ALA A 306 6.85 9.51 -40.99
N ALA A 307 7.06 8.40 -41.67
CA ALA A 307 8.17 8.27 -42.58
C ALA A 307 7.90 9.22 -43.76
N ASN A 308 8.74 10.24 -43.95
CA ASN A 308 9.07 10.83 -45.25
C ASN A 308 10.16 11.91 -45.09
N PHE A 309 11.21 11.72 -45.90
CA PHE A 309 12.39 12.56 -46.18
C PHE A 309 13.58 12.45 -45.22
#